data_AF-A0A5B0V420-F1
#
_entry.id   AF-A0A5B0V420-F1
#
_cell.length_a   1.000
_cell.length_b   1.000
_cell.length_c   1.000
_cell.angle_alpha   90.00
_cell.angle_beta   90.00
_cell.angle_gamma   90.00
#
_symmetry.space_group_name_H-M   'P 1'
#
loop_
_entity.id
_entity.type
_entity.pdbx_description
1 polymer ?
#
loop_
_entity_poly.entity_id
_entity_poly.type
_entity_poly.pdbx_seq_one_letter_code
_entity_poly.pdbx_strand_id
1 'polypeptide(L)'
;ATKGSDHLRQVFGKQMGLSDQDIVALSGGHTLGRCHKERSGFEGAWTTNPLVFDNSYFKELLSGDKEGLLQLPSDKALLSDPVFRPLVEKYAA
;
A
#
# COMPACT_ATOMS: atom_id res chain seq x y z
N ALA A 1 9.18 5.27 2.67
CA ALA A 1 8.67 4.03 2.04
C ALA A 1 9.36 2.75 2.52
N THR A 2 10.54 2.79 3.15
CA THR A 2 11.31 1.58 3.49
C THR A 2 11.03 1.01 4.89
N LYS A 3 10.19 1.67 5.70
CA LYS A 3 9.85 1.26 7.06
C LYS A 3 8.53 0.49 7.08
N GLY A 4 8.34 -0.35 8.10
CA GLY A 4 7.15 -1.21 8.26
C GLY A 4 6.05 -0.64 9.16
N SER A 5 5.19 -1.53 9.66
CA SER A 5 3.92 -1.24 10.33
C SER A 5 4.03 -0.34 11.57
N ASP A 6 5.09 -0.49 12.37
CA ASP A 6 5.33 0.38 13.53
C ASP A 6 5.49 1.85 13.12
N HIS A 7 6.16 2.10 11.99
CA HIS A 7 6.32 3.46 11.49
C HIS A 7 5.00 3.99 10.93
N LEU A 8 4.20 3.15 10.26
CA LEU A 8 2.87 3.53 9.80
C LEU A 8 1.99 3.96 10.99
N ARG A 9 1.92 3.16 12.06
CA ARG A 9 1.17 3.54 13.28
C ARG A 9 1.75 4.75 13.99
N GLN A 10 3.08 4.92 13.98
CA GLN A 10 3.70 6.11 14.56
C GLN A 10 3.25 7.38 13.84
N VAL A 11 3.19 7.38 12.51
CA VAL A 11 2.80 8.54 11.72
C VAL A 11 1.28 8.72 11.73
N PHE A 12 0.54 7.77 11.17
CA PHE A 12 -0.91 7.90 10.99
C PHE A 12 -1.66 7.79 12.31
N GLY A 13 -1.27 6.85 13.17
CA GLY A 13 -1.92 6.67 14.48
C GLY A 13 -1.56 7.79 15.45
N LYS A 14 -0.28 7.88 15.83
CA LYS A 14 0.12 8.80 16.92
C LYS A 14 0.18 10.27 16.52
N GLN A 15 0.59 10.61 15.30
CA GLN A 15 0.73 12.02 14.88
C GLN A 15 -0.56 12.55 14.26
N MET A 16 -1.31 11.73 13.52
CA MET A 16 -2.51 12.16 12.79
C MET A 16 -3.83 11.74 13.45
N GLY A 17 -3.81 10.84 14.43
CA GLY A 17 -5.02 10.39 15.14
C GLY A 17 -5.90 9.43 14.33
N LEU A 18 -5.34 8.76 13.33
CA LEU A 18 -6.05 7.86 12.43
C LEU A 18 -6.00 6.40 12.91
N SER A 19 -7.04 5.63 12.59
CA SER A 19 -7.14 4.22 12.97
C SER A 19 -6.34 3.30 12.03
N ASP A 20 -6.12 2.05 12.45
CA ASP A 20 -5.53 1.02 11.60
C ASP A 20 -6.35 0.79 10.32
N GLN A 21 -7.67 0.96 10.38
CA GLN A 21 -8.54 0.90 9.20
C GLN A 21 -8.24 2.02 8.21
N ASP A 22 -8.04 3.24 8.71
CA ASP A 22 -7.73 4.41 7.87
C ASP A 22 -6.37 4.26 7.20
N ILE A 23 -5.37 3.72 7.91
CA ILE A 23 -4.04 3.45 7.36
C ILE A 23 -4.17 2.55 6.12
N VAL A 24 -4.83 1.40 6.25
CA VAL A 24 -4.95 0.44 5.15
C VAL A 24 -5.80 1.01 4.02
N ALA A 25 -6.89 1.71 4.34
CA ALA A 25 -7.74 2.34 3.32
C ALA A 25 -6.98 3.41 2.52
N LEU A 26 -6.23 4.28 3.20
CA LEU A 26 -5.44 5.34 2.56
C LEU A 26 -4.25 4.80 1.76
N SER A 27 -3.63 3.69 2.19
CA SER A 27 -2.64 2.97 1.37
C SER A 27 -3.21 2.54 0.02
N GLY A 28 -4.52 2.24 -0.05
CA GLY A 28 -5.24 1.98 -1.30
C GLY A 28 -5.17 3.12 -2.32
N GLY A 29 -4.81 4.35 -1.92
CA GLY A 29 -4.56 5.45 -2.84
C GLY A 29 -3.47 5.17 -3.87
N HIS A 30 -2.52 4.25 -3.57
CA HIS A 30 -1.53 3.77 -4.54
C HIS A 30 -2.14 2.99 -5.71
N THR A 31 -3.44 2.69 -5.69
CA THR A 31 -4.15 2.18 -6.88
C THR A 31 -4.00 3.12 -8.09
N LEU A 32 -3.80 4.43 -7.83
CA LEU A 32 -3.51 5.45 -8.82
C LEU A 32 -2.01 5.80 -8.86
N GLY A 33 -1.54 6.08 -10.07
CA GLY A 33 -0.22 6.64 -10.33
C GLY A 33 0.92 5.63 -10.27
N ARG A 34 2.13 6.15 -10.08
CA ARG A 34 3.38 5.41 -10.13
C ARG A 34 4.49 6.13 -9.37
N CYS A 35 5.50 5.40 -8.92
CA CYS A 35 6.77 5.99 -8.54
C CYS A 35 7.60 6.38 -9.77
N HIS A 36 8.46 7.37 -9.58
CA HIS A 36 9.42 7.83 -10.56
C HIS A 36 10.80 7.91 -9.90
N LYS A 37 11.80 7.30 -10.53
CA LYS A 37 13.14 7.09 -9.96
C LYS A 37 13.80 8.39 -9.54
N GLU A 38 13.61 9.48 -10.29
CA GLU A 38 14.18 10.80 -10.01
C GLU A 38 13.56 11.52 -8.81
N ARG A 39 12.43 11.01 -8.27
CA ARG A 39 11.74 11.60 -7.12
C ARG A 39 11.95 10.80 -5.85
N SER A 40 11.54 9.53 -5.86
CA SER A 40 11.54 8.68 -4.66
C SER A 40 12.65 7.63 -4.65
N GLY A 41 13.37 7.46 -5.76
CA GLY A 41 14.31 6.36 -5.97
C GLY A 41 13.64 5.03 -6.36
N PHE A 42 12.31 4.94 -6.32
CA PHE A 42 11.51 3.80 -6.79
C PHE A 42 10.92 4.09 -8.17
N GLU A 43 10.60 3.04 -8.93
CA GLU A 43 10.09 3.15 -10.30
C GLU A 43 8.95 2.16 -10.52
N GLY A 44 7.90 2.57 -11.24
CA GLY A 44 6.80 1.71 -11.65
C GLY A 44 5.47 2.00 -10.95
N ALA A 45 4.40 1.46 -11.54
CA ALA A 45 3.03 1.58 -11.04
C ALA A 45 2.68 0.39 -10.14
N TRP A 46 1.73 0.57 -9.21
CA TRP A 46 1.23 -0.52 -8.37
C TRP A 46 0.16 -1.37 -9.07
N THR A 47 -0.53 -0.80 -10.05
CA THR A 47 -1.64 -1.45 -10.76
C THR A 47 -1.39 -1.39 -12.27
N THR A 48 -2.05 -2.30 -12.99
CA THR A 48 -2.01 -2.33 -14.47
C THR A 48 -2.74 -1.14 -15.10
N ASN A 49 -3.69 -0.54 -14.38
CA ASN A 49 -4.47 0.62 -14.82
C ASN A 49 -4.28 1.80 -13.84
N PRO A 50 -3.12 2.50 -13.84
CA PRO A 50 -2.78 3.50 -12.83
C PRO A 50 -3.60 4.80 -12.88
N LEU A 51 -4.60 4.89 -13.77
CA LEU A 51 -5.50 6.04 -13.89
C LEU A 51 -6.95 5.68 -13.51
N VAL A 52 -7.20 4.45 -13.06
CA VAL A 52 -8.52 3.98 -12.63
C VAL A 52 -8.51 3.81 -11.11
N PHE A 53 -9.44 4.48 -10.43
CA PHE A 53 -9.59 4.31 -8.99
C PHE A 53 -10.48 3.09 -8.71
N ASP A 54 -9.86 1.99 -8.34
CA ASP A 54 -10.52 0.74 -7.96
C ASP A 54 -9.73 0.01 -6.85
N ASN A 55 -10.13 -1.21 -6.50
CA ASN A 55 -9.46 -2.01 -5.47
C ASN A 55 -8.29 -2.86 -5.99
N SER A 56 -7.78 -2.60 -7.19
CA SER A 56 -6.70 -3.38 -7.80
C SER A 56 -5.43 -3.36 -6.95
N TYR A 57 -5.10 -2.25 -6.27
CA TYR A 57 -3.96 -2.20 -5.34
C TYR A 57 -3.94 -3.37 -4.35
N PHE A 58 -5.07 -3.65 -3.69
CA PHE A 58 -5.14 -4.72 -2.69
C PHE A 58 -5.06 -6.11 -3.35
N LYS A 59 -5.67 -6.28 -4.53
CA LYS A 59 -5.59 -7.52 -5.31
C LYS A 59 -4.17 -7.82 -5.77
N GLU A 60 -3.49 -6.81 -6.29
CA GLU A 60 -2.09 -6.92 -6.71
C GLU A 60 -1.17 -7.22 -5.53
N LEU A 61 -1.37 -6.54 -4.40
CA LEU A 61 -0.61 -6.78 -3.17
C LEU A 61 -0.73 -8.23 -2.68
N LEU A 62 -1.93 -8.80 -2.63
CA LEU A 62 -2.16 -10.19 -2.23
C LEU A 62 -1.61 -11.22 -3.22
N SER A 63 -1.52 -10.86 -4.51
CA SER A 63 -1.02 -11.76 -5.54
C SER A 63 0.51 -11.91 -5.58
N GLY A 64 1.23 -11.13 -4.77
CA GLY A 64 2.69 -11.13 -4.70
C GLY A 64 3.37 -10.28 -5.78
N ASP A 65 4.71 -10.35 -5.84
CA ASP A 65 5.50 -9.57 -6.79
C ASP A 65 5.24 -10.02 -8.24
N LYS A 66 4.93 -9.06 -9.11
CA LYS A 66 4.73 -9.27 -10.56
C LYS A 66 5.68 -8.40 -11.34
N GLU A 67 6.19 -8.94 -12.45
CA GLU A 67 7.01 -8.17 -13.38
C GLU A 67 6.23 -6.94 -13.89
N GLY A 68 6.87 -5.77 -13.86
CA GLY A 68 6.26 -4.50 -14.29
C GLY A 68 5.41 -3.77 -13.25
N LEU A 69 5.11 -4.39 -12.10
CA LEU A 69 4.40 -3.75 -10.99
C LEU A 69 5.31 -3.51 -9.78
N LEU A 70 4.97 -2.47 -9.03
CA LEU A 70 5.69 -2.02 -7.86
C LEU A 70 4.97 -2.43 -6.58
N GLN A 71 5.74 -2.88 -5.59
CA GLN A 71 5.31 -2.95 -4.19
C GLN A 71 6.44 -2.40 -3.32
N LEU A 72 6.17 -1.31 -2.59
CA LEU A 72 7.14 -0.75 -1.67
C LEU A 72 7.22 -1.60 -0.39
N PRO A 73 8.33 -1.53 0.37
CA PRO A 73 8.41 -2.19 1.67
C PRO A 73 7.26 -1.83 2.62
N SER A 74 6.79 -0.58 2.58
CA SER A 74 5.62 -0.14 3.36
C SER A 74 4.30 -0.78 2.92
N ASP A 75 4.14 -1.09 1.63
CA ASP A 75 2.94 -1.82 1.15
C ASP A 75 2.98 -3.27 1.64
N LYS A 76 4.14 -3.93 1.51
CA LYS A 76 4.34 -5.31 1.98
C LYS A 76 4.17 -5.46 3.49
N ALA A 77 4.47 -4.42 4.26
CA ALA A 77 4.26 -4.40 5.70
C ALA A 77 2.77 -4.57 6.10
N LEU A 78 1.84 -4.20 5.22
CA LEU A 78 0.41 -4.41 5.45
C LEU A 78 0.04 -5.90 5.46
N LEU A 79 0.82 -6.76 4.79
CA LEU A 79 0.56 -8.20 4.70
C LEU A 79 1.10 -9.01 5.88
N SER A 80 2.08 -8.47 6.61
CA SER A 80 2.71 -9.14 7.75
C SER A 80 2.11 -8.73 9.09
N ASP A 81 1.34 -7.65 9.14
CA ASP A 81 0.71 -7.15 10.36
C ASP A 81 -0.65 -7.84 10.61
N PRO A 82 -0.90 -8.38 11.82
CA PRO A 82 -2.10 -9.15 12.11
C PRO A 82 -3.39 -8.32 12.11
N VAL A 83 -3.32 -6.99 12.22
CA VAL A 83 -4.49 -6.10 12.15
C VAL A 83 -4.68 -5.57 10.73
N PHE A 84 -3.59 -5.23 10.03
CA PHE A 84 -3.71 -4.71 8.66
C PHE A 84 -4.09 -5.79 7.64
N ARG A 85 -3.55 -7.01 7.76
CA ARG A 85 -3.79 -8.05 6.76
C ARG A 85 -5.28 -8.39 6.57
N PRO A 86 -6.10 -8.58 7.62
CA PRO A 86 -7.54 -8.79 7.43
C PRO A 86 -8.26 -7.64 6.70
N LEU A 87 -7.78 -6.40 6.85
CA LEU A 87 -8.32 -5.25 6.13
C LEU A 87 -7.91 -5.25 4.65
N VAL A 88 -6.66 -5.63 4.35
CA VAL A 88 -6.20 -5.84 2.96
C VAL A 88 -7.06 -6.90 2.27
N GLU A 89 -7.28 -8.04 2.93
CA GLU A 89 -8.14 -9.12 2.43
C GLU A 89 -9.59 -8.65 2.23
N LYS A 90 -10.13 -7.88 3.19
CA LYS A 90 -11.47 -7.28 3.10
C LYS A 90 -11.60 -6.34 1.90
N TYR A 91 -10.60 -5.50 1.62
CA TYR A 91 -10.68 -4.53 0.51
C TYR A 91 -10.37 -5.15 -0.86
N ALA A 92 -9.69 -6.30 -0.90
CA ALA A 92 -9.45 -7.04 -2.13
C ALA A 92 -10.65 -7.88 -2.62
N ALA A 93 -11.57 -8.23 -1.70
CA ALA A 93 -12.77 -9.02 -1.97
C ALA A 93 -13.74 -8.37 -2.96
#